data_AF-A0A0F9ZKK3-F1
#
_entry.id   AF-A0A0F9ZKK3-F1
#
_cell.length_a   1.000
_cell.length_b   1.000
_cell.length_c   1.000
_cell.angle_alpha   90.00
_cell.angle_beta   90.00
_cell.angle_gamma   90.00
#
_symmetry.space_group_name_H-M   'P 1'
#
loop_
_entity.id
_entity.type
_entity.pdbx_description
1 polymer ?
#
loop_
_entity_poly.entity_id
_entity_poly.type
_entity_poly.pdbx_seq_one_letter_code
_entity_poly.pdbx_strand_id
1 'polypeptide(L)' 'MEEINTIEKVHENFVNELISLGMVQGKALEVSTTFFLAWVKSRGTNLDVAEYEKEVKTFITKLQEKS' A
#
# COMPACT_ATOMS: atom_id res chain seq x y z
N MET A 1 -13.26 19.39 -6.10
CA MET A 1 -13.17 18.24 -7.02
C MET A 1 -12.64 17.11 -6.17
N GLU A 2 -13.47 16.14 -5.80
CA GLU A 2 -13.01 14.96 -5.04
C GLU A 2 -12.10 14.16 -5.98
N GLU A 3 -10.85 13.92 -5.57
CA GLU A 3 -10.00 12.98 -6.31
C GLU A 3 -10.62 11.60 -6.19
N ILE A 4 -11.02 11.02 -7.32
CA ILE A 4 -11.38 9.61 -7.37
C ILE A 4 -10.11 8.83 -7.04
N ASN A 5 -10.03 8.30 -5.81
CA ASN A 5 -8.92 7.46 -5.41
C ASN A 5 -9.04 6.13 -6.17
N THR A 6 -7.99 5.70 -6.85
CA THR A 6 -7.92 4.39 -7.52
C THR A 6 -6.98 3.48 -6.75
N ILE A 7 -7.12 2.15 -6.91
CA ILE A 7 -6.17 1.19 -6.33
C ILE A 7 -4.74 1.53 -6.77
N GLU A 8 -4.54 1.89 -8.04
CA GLU A 8 -3.25 2.25 -8.62
C GLU A 8 -2.64 3.46 -7.89
N LYS A 9 -3.43 4.50 -7.63
CA LYS A 9 -2.96 5.70 -6.93
C LYS A 9 -2.63 5.42 -5.46
N VAL A 10 -3.46 4.64 -4.78
CA VAL A 10 -3.18 4.18 -3.41
C VAL A 10 -1.87 3.37 -3.38
N HIS A 11 -1.66 2.51 -4.37
CA HIS A 11 -0.45 1.70 -4.48
C HIS A 11 0.80 2.53 -4.78
N GLU A 12 0.72 3.51 -5.68
CA GLU A 12 1.81 4.45 -5.95
C GLU A 12 2.19 5.24 -4.69
N ASN A 13 1.20 5.76 -3.97
CA ASN A 13 1.41 6.45 -2.70
C ASN A 13 2.06 5.54 -1.67
N PHE A 14 1.64 4.27 -1.59
CA PHE A 14 2.25 3.29 -0.71
C PHE A 14 3.74 3.08 -1.00
N VAL A 15 4.12 2.94 -2.27
CA VAL A 15 5.54 2.85 -2.68
C VAL A 15 6.31 4.08 -2.23
N ASN A 16 5.76 5.27 -2.47
CA ASN A 16 6.40 6.54 -2.10
C ASN A 16 6.55 6.70 -0.58
N GLU A 17 5.58 6.26 0.20
CA GLU A 17 5.68 6.25 1.67
C GLU A 17 6.76 5.29 2.17
N LEU A 18 6.90 4.11 1.58
CA LEU A 18 8.00 3.20 1.94
C LEU A 18 9.37 3.81 1.63
N ILE A 19 9.50 4.52 0.52
CA ILE A 19 10.73 5.24 0.15
C ILE A 19 11.01 6.38 1.15
N SER A 20 10.00 7.14 1.54
CA SER A 20 10.17 8.23 2.51
C SER A 20 10.56 7.74 3.91
N LEU A 21 10.20 6.50 4.24
CA LEU A 21 10.66 5.79 5.44
C LEU A 21 12.09 5.24 5.32
N GLY A 22 12.80 5.52 4.22
CA GLY A 22 14.20 5.16 4.02
C GLY A 22 14.44 3.83 3.30
N MET A 23 13.39 3.18 2.76
CA MET A 23 13.61 2.02 1.89
C MET A 23 14.20 2.46 0.54
N VAL A 24 15.16 1.69 0.04
CA VAL A 24 15.59 1.82 -1.36
C VAL A 24 14.45 1.46 -2.31
N GLN A 25 14.36 2.14 -3.45
CA GLN A 25 13.24 2.02 -4.39
C GLN A 25 12.91 0.56 -4.76
N GLY A 26 13.92 -0.26 -5.05
CA GLY A 26 13.70 -1.68 -5.39
C GLY A 26 13.03 -2.46 -4.26
N LYS A 27 13.40 -2.19 -3.00
CA LYS A 27 12.80 -2.85 -1.84
C LYS A 27 11.38 -2.34 -1.57
N ALA A 28 11.15 -1.04 -1.73
CA ALA A 28 9.81 -0.45 -1.61
C ALA A 28 8.83 -1.07 -2.62
N LEU A 29 9.25 -1.23 -3.88
CA LEU A 29 8.47 -1.91 -4.91
C LEU A 29 8.21 -3.38 -4.57
N GLU A 30 9.23 -4.11 -4.12
CA GLU A 30 9.10 -5.53 -3.74
C GLU A 30 8.09 -5.70 -2.60
N VAL A 31 8.21 -4.91 -1.52
CA VAL A 31 7.34 -4.97 -0.34
C VAL A 31 5.90 -4.59 -0.70
N SER A 32 5.71 -3.46 -1.37
CA SER A 32 4.38 -2.99 -1.77
C SER A 32 3.68 -3.96 -2.72
N THR A 33 4.38 -4.49 -3.72
CA THR A 33 3.84 -5.49 -4.66
C THR A 33 3.48 -6.78 -3.94
N THR A 34 4.34 -7.27 -3.05
CA THR A 34 4.07 -8.47 -2.24
C THR A 34 2.82 -8.28 -1.38
N PHE A 35 2.71 -7.12 -0.72
CA PHE A 35 1.54 -6.77 0.07
C PHE A 35 0.27 -6.71 -0.79
N PHE A 36 0.31 -6.04 -1.94
CA PHE A 36 -0.83 -5.93 -2.84
C PHE A 36 -1.30 -7.30 -3.34
N LEU A 37 -0.39 -8.16 -3.79
CA LEU A 37 -0.74 -9.50 -4.24
C LEU A 37 -1.33 -10.37 -3.12
N ALA A 38 -0.78 -10.26 -1.91
CA ALA A 38 -1.33 -10.96 -0.73
C ALA A 38 -2.75 -10.45 -0.40
N TRP A 39 -2.97 -9.14 -0.48
CA TRP A 39 -4.28 -8.53 -0.25
C TRP A 39 -5.29 -8.94 -1.33
N VAL A 40 -4.95 -8.86 -2.62
CA VAL A 40 -5.81 -9.32 -3.72
C VAL A 40 -6.18 -10.79 -3.53
N LYS A 41 -5.21 -11.64 -3.16
CA LYS A 41 -5.45 -13.07 -2.90
C LYS A 41 -6.42 -13.31 -1.75
N SER A 42 -6.43 -12.48 -0.70
CA SER A 42 -7.35 -12.62 0.43
C SER A 42 -8.76 -12.12 0.14
N ARG A 43 -8.92 -11.20 -0.82
CA ARG A 43 -10.21 -10.58 -1.18
C ARG A 43 -10.87 -11.17 -2.43
N GLY A 44 -10.12 -11.85 -3.29
CA GLY A 44 -10.64 -12.42 -4.54
C GLY A 44 -11.10 -11.32 -5.51
N THR A 45 -12.36 -11.35 -5.93
CA THR A 45 -12.93 -10.38 -6.88
C THR A 45 -13.48 -9.11 -6.23
N ASN A 46 -13.56 -9.04 -4.90
CA ASN A 46 -14.11 -7.89 -4.19
C ASN A 46 -13.00 -6.89 -3.82
N LEU A 47 -12.57 -6.08 -4.79
CA LEU A 47 -11.50 -5.10 -4.60
C LEU A 47 -12.10 -3.73 -4.32
N ASP A 48 -12.15 -3.36 -3.04
CA ASP A 48 -12.60 -2.05 -2.58
C ASP A 48 -11.40 -1.12 -2.33
N VAL A 49 -11.43 0.09 -2.92
CA VAL A 49 -10.33 1.05 -2.83
C VAL A 49 -10.13 1.53 -1.39
N ALA A 50 -11.22 1.81 -0.67
CA ALA A 50 -11.16 2.36 0.68
C ALA A 50 -10.63 1.33 1.68
N GLU A 51 -10.99 0.05 1.50
CA GLU A 51 -10.42 -1.05 2.26
C GLU A 51 -8.93 -1.22 1.98
N TYR A 52 -8.50 -1.17 0.72
CA TYR A 52 -7.08 -1.24 0.37
C TYR A 52 -6.28 -0.11 1.01
N GLU A 53 -6.77 1.13 0.90
CA GLU A 53 -6.16 2.31 1.50
C GLU A 53 -6.03 2.18 3.03
N LYS A 54 -7.06 1.66 3.70
CA LYS A 54 -7.04 1.43 5.14
C LYS A 54 -5.99 0.38 5.55
N GLU A 55 -5.88 -0.71 4.81
CA GLU A 55 -4.92 -1.78 5.10
C GLU A 55 -3.48 -1.30 4.87
N VAL A 56 -3.24 -0.53 3.80
CA VAL A 56 -1.95 0.15 3.54
C VAL A 56 -1.57 1.07 4.70
N LYS A 57 -2.46 1.96 5.13
CA LYS A 57 -2.22 2.86 6.28
C LYS A 57 -1.88 2.08 7.55
N THR A 58 -2.64 1.01 7.81
CA THR A 58 -2.40 0.13 8.97
C THR A 58 -1.03 -0.52 8.92
N PHE A 59 -0.59 -0.96 7.74
CA PHE A 59 0.74 -1.54 7.53
C PHE A 59 1.84 -0.51 7.80
N ILE A 60 1.73 0.69 7.22
CA ILE A 60 2.70 1.77 7.40
C ILE A 60 2.82 2.20 8.86
N THR A 61 1.71 2.39 9.56
CA THR A 61 1.73 2.73 11.00
C THR A 61 2.47 1.67 11.81
N LYS A 62 2.18 0.38 11.59
CA LYS A 62 2.87 -0.72 12.28
C LYS A 62 4.36 -0.80 11.95
N LEU A 63 4.74 -0.40 10.74
CA LEU A 63 6.15 -0.37 10.32
C LEU A 63 6.91 0.75 11.06
N GLN A 64 6.30 1.92 11.18
CA GLN A 64 6.85 3.07 11.92
C GLN A 64 6.97 2.79 13.42
N GLU A 65 6.01 2.10 14.04
CA GLU A 65 6.09 1.72 15.47
C GLU A 65 7.26 0.78 15.80
N LYS A 66 7.79 0.09 14.79
CA LYS A 66 8.87 -0.90 14.94
C LYS A 66 10.25 -0.36 14.54
N SER A 67 10.32 0.86 14.00
CA SER A 67 11.54 1.50 13.51
C SER A 67 12.04 2.51 14.53
#